data_AF-U5DFM7-F1
#
_entry.id   AF-U5DFM7-F1
#
_cell.length_a   1.000
_cell.length_b   1.000
_cell.length_c   1.000
_cell.angle_alpha   90.00
_cell.angle_beta   90.00
_cell.angle_gamma   90.00
#
_symmetry.space_group_name_H-M   'P 1'
#
loop_
_entity.id
_entity.type
_entity.pdbx_description
1 polymer ?
#
loop_
_entity_poly.entity_id
_entity_poly.type
_entity_poly.pdbx_seq_one_letter_code
_entity_poly.pdbx_strand_id
1 'polypeptide(L)'
;MLQHPHHAMVVPKFCKQYGHVGAEINRALSDFREEVVNHSFPGPEHTPYRISSDALDGFLNELERRGLSKAASSAAAAAEKDEKVMRDEEENDGAPISLTSVTEGP
;
A
#
# COMPACT_ATOMS: atom_id res chain seq x y z
N MET A 1 55.42 22.98 -16.24
CA MET A 1 54.05 22.43 -16.34
C MET A 1 54.00 21.19 -15.45
N LEU A 2 53.25 21.26 -14.35
CA LEU A 2 53.17 20.21 -13.32
C LEU A 2 52.07 19.21 -13.70
N GLN A 3 52.39 18.23 -14.54
CA GLN A 3 51.52 17.06 -14.73
C GLN A 3 52.06 15.91 -13.89
N HIS A 4 51.55 15.78 -12.68
CA HIS A 4 51.78 14.59 -11.85
C HIS A 4 50.80 13.48 -12.26
N PRO A 5 51.23 12.21 -12.32
CA PRO A 5 50.43 11.09 -12.82
C PRO A 5 49.44 10.57 -11.75
N HIS A 6 48.58 11.44 -11.22
CA HIS A 6 47.58 11.09 -10.21
C HIS A 6 46.24 11.82 -10.44
N HIS A 7 45.80 11.90 -11.69
CA HIS A 7 44.40 12.20 -12.03
C HIS A 7 43.62 10.92 -12.32
N ALA A 8 43.95 9.80 -11.64
CA ALA A 8 43.03 8.68 -11.57
C ALA A 8 41.77 9.22 -10.90
N MET A 9 40.71 9.39 -11.69
CA MET A 9 39.43 9.92 -11.24
C MET A 9 38.99 9.21 -9.97
N VAL A 10 39.18 9.87 -8.84
CA VAL A 10 38.63 9.44 -7.56
C VAL A 10 37.17 9.87 -7.57
N VAL A 11 36.31 9.06 -8.19
CA VAL A 11 34.95 9.00 -7.68
C VAL A 11 35.11 8.34 -6.30
N PRO A 12 34.92 9.09 -5.19
CA PRO A 12 35.08 8.50 -3.87
C PRO A 12 34.12 7.30 -3.79
N LYS A 13 34.63 6.14 -3.38
CA LYS A 13 33.84 4.89 -3.34
C LYS A 13 32.54 5.04 -2.53
N PHE A 14 32.51 6.01 -1.60
CA PHE A 14 31.36 6.41 -0.79
C PHE A 14 30.11 6.76 -1.61
N CYS A 15 30.26 7.38 -2.78
CA CYS A 15 29.09 7.78 -3.57
C CYS A 15 28.35 6.59 -4.20
N LYS A 16 29.00 5.43 -4.36
CA LYS A 16 28.38 4.25 -4.99
C LYS A 16 27.43 3.50 -4.05
N GLN A 17 27.68 3.54 -2.74
CA GLN A 17 26.87 2.82 -1.75
C GLN A 17 25.39 3.24 -1.81
N TYR A 18 25.11 4.51 -2.09
CA TYR A 18 23.74 5.05 -2.12
C TYR A 18 23.18 5.25 -3.54
N GLY A 19 23.87 4.77 -4.59
CA GLY A 19 23.41 4.94 -5.97
C GLY A 19 22.05 4.29 -6.23
N HIS A 20 21.70 3.24 -5.48
CA HIS A 20 20.40 2.56 -5.60
C HIS A 20 19.23 3.34 -4.98
N VAL A 21 19.49 4.29 -4.07
CA VAL A 21 18.44 4.97 -3.29
C VAL A 21 17.48 5.72 -4.22
N GLY A 22 17.99 6.34 -5.28
CA GLY A 22 17.13 7.01 -6.27
C GLY A 22 16.17 6.06 -6.98
N ALA A 23 16.61 4.83 -7.29
CA ALA A 23 15.76 3.83 -7.92
C ALA A 23 14.67 3.34 -6.96
N GLU A 24 15.04 3.06 -5.71
CA GLU A 24 14.11 2.64 -4.66
C GLU A 24 13.02 3.70 -4.40
N ILE A 25 13.40 4.97 -4.32
CA ILE A 25 12.46 6.09 -4.15
C ILE A 25 11.49 6.18 -5.33
N ASN A 26 12.00 6.12 -6.56
CA ASN A 26 11.13 6.21 -7.75
C ASN A 26 10.17 5.03 -7.84
N ARG A 27 10.63 3.82 -7.51
CA ARG A 27 9.76 2.64 -7.43
C ARG A 27 8.64 2.86 -6.42
N ALA A 28 8.99 3.17 -5.17
CA ALA A 28 8.00 3.37 -4.10
C ALA A 28 6.97 4.46 -4.43
N LEU A 29 7.39 5.57 -5.03
CA LEU A 29 6.47 6.62 -5.47
C LEU A 29 5.55 6.18 -6.61
N SER A 30 6.06 5.34 -7.52
CA SER A 30 5.27 4.80 -8.64
C SER A 30 4.23 3.80 -8.14
N ASP A 31 4.64 2.89 -7.25
CA ASP A 31 3.77 1.89 -6.64
C ASP A 31 2.65 2.58 -5.86
N PHE A 32 2.99 3.54 -4.98
CA PHE A 32 2.00 4.35 -4.25
C PHE A 32 1.00 5.04 -5.18
N ARG A 33 1.50 5.67 -6.26
CA ARG A 33 0.62 6.32 -7.24
C ARG A 33 -0.34 5.32 -7.87
N GLU A 34 0.17 4.16 -8.29
CA GLU A 34 -0.64 3.12 -8.91
C GLU A 34 -1.72 2.61 -7.96
N GLU A 35 -1.36 2.34 -6.71
CA GLU A 35 -2.29 1.87 -5.67
C GLU A 35 -3.38 2.91 -5.35
N VAL A 36 -3.02 4.19 -5.26
CA VAL A 36 -3.98 5.28 -5.05
C VAL A 36 -4.92 5.44 -6.25
N VAL A 37 -4.39 5.40 -7.48
CA VAL A 37 -5.20 5.51 -8.70
C VAL A 37 -6.15 4.33 -8.85
N ASN A 38 -5.72 3.13 -8.45
CA ASN A 38 -6.54 1.93 -8.50
C ASN A 38 -7.45 1.76 -7.26
N HIS A 39 -7.42 2.70 -6.31
CA HIS A 39 -8.17 2.65 -5.06
C HIS A 39 -7.87 1.41 -4.20
N SER A 40 -6.68 0.81 -4.34
CA SER A 40 -6.21 -0.25 -3.44
C SER A 40 -5.52 0.29 -2.19
N PHE A 41 -5.07 1.55 -2.22
CA PHE A 41 -4.57 2.27 -1.05
C PHE A 41 -5.42 3.53 -0.75
N PRO A 42 -5.74 3.85 0.53
CA PRO A 42 -5.44 3.06 1.72
C PRO A 42 -6.19 1.73 1.71
N GLY A 43 -5.51 0.66 2.08
CA GLY A 43 -6.11 -0.66 2.14
C GLY A 43 -7.17 -0.74 3.25
N PRO A 44 -8.03 -1.79 3.24
CA PRO A 44 -9.07 -1.99 4.25
C PRO A 44 -8.53 -2.04 5.69
N GLU A 45 -7.28 -2.47 5.88
CA GLU A 45 -6.56 -2.47 7.17
C GLU A 45 -6.39 -1.06 7.76
N HIS A 46 -6.59 -0.02 6.95
CA HIS A 46 -6.42 1.39 7.32
C HIS A 46 -7.74 2.17 7.31
N THR A 47 -8.88 1.47 7.30
CA THR A 47 -10.22 2.06 7.40
C THR A 47 -10.87 1.72 8.75
N PRO A 48 -10.55 2.46 9.85
CA PRO A 48 -11.01 2.13 11.20
C PRO A 48 -12.51 2.39 11.44
N TYR A 49 -13.15 3.16 10.55
CA TYR A 49 -14.57 3.49 10.65
C TYR A 49 -15.39 2.55 9.78
N ARG A 50 -15.97 1.54 10.41
CA ARG A 50 -16.87 0.58 9.75
C ARG A 50 -18.32 0.95 10.02
N ILE A 51 -19.17 0.75 9.02
CA ILE A 51 -20.61 0.78 9.21
C ILE A 51 -21.03 -0.51 9.93
N SER A 52 -21.83 -0.41 10.99
CA SER A 52 -22.38 -1.60 11.63
C SER A 52 -23.40 -2.29 10.70
N SER A 53 -23.65 -3.58 10.92
CA SER A 53 -24.67 -4.34 10.19
C SER A 53 -26.03 -3.62 10.18
N ASP A 54 -26.49 -3.18 11.34
CA ASP A 54 -27.79 -2.51 11.51
C ASP A 54 -27.86 -1.18 10.74
N ALA A 55 -26.74 -0.42 10.75
CA ALA A 55 -26.65 0.84 10.02
C ALA A 55 -26.57 0.61 8.50
N LEU A 56 -25.91 -0.46 8.06
CA LEU A 56 -25.84 -0.87 6.67
C LEU A 56 -27.22 -1.27 6.15
N ASP A 57 -27.94 -2.11 6.88
CA ASP A 57 -29.31 -2.52 6.53
C ASP A 57 -30.25 -1.32 6.43
N GLY A 58 -30.18 -0.40 7.41
CA GLY A 58 -30.94 0.86 7.38
C GLY A 58 -30.60 1.72 6.15
N PHE A 59 -29.32 1.81 5.81
CA PHE A 59 -28.85 2.54 4.64
C PHE A 59 -29.34 1.93 3.32
N LEU A 60 -29.25 0.61 3.15
CA LEU A 60 -29.71 -0.10 1.96
C LEU A 60 -31.23 0.07 1.77
N ASN A 61 -32.00 -0.08 2.85
CA ASN A 61 -33.44 0.09 2.83
C ASN A 61 -33.86 1.52 2.44
N GLU A 62 -33.16 2.55 2.92
CA GLU A 62 -33.44 3.94 2.55
C GLU A 62 -33.11 4.23 1.08
N LEU A 63 -32.04 3.64 0.55
CA LEU A 63 -31.71 3.74 -0.88
C LEU A 63 -32.80 3.11 -1.76
N GLU A 64 -33.28 1.92 -1.40
CA GLU A 64 -34.37 1.26 -2.12
C GLU A 64 -35.67 2.06 -2.03
N ARG A 65 -36.03 2.56 -0.84
CA ARG A 65 -37.21 3.42 -0.64
C ARG A 65 -37.18 4.68 -1.51
N ARG A 66 -35.98 5.19 -1.80
CA ARG A 66 -35.76 6.36 -2.68
C ARG A 66 -35.69 6.01 -4.17
N GLY A 67 -35.81 4.74 -4.54
CA GLY A 67 -35.69 4.27 -5.92
C GLY A 67 -34.25 4.25 -6.44
N LEU A 68 -33.25 4.24 -5.55
CA LEU A 68 -31.83 4.21 -5.88
C LEU A 68 -31.27 2.77 -5.86
N SER A 69 -31.99 1.81 -6.41
CA SER A 69 -31.67 0.37 -6.31
C SER A 69 -30.28 0.01 -6.84
N LYS A 70 -29.78 0.72 -7.85
CA LYS A 70 -28.39 0.54 -8.34
C LYS A 70 -27.36 0.93 -7.27
N ALA A 71 -27.61 1.99 -6.51
CA ALA A 71 -26.75 2.41 -5.42
C ALA A 71 -26.82 1.42 -4.26
N ALA A 72 -28.01 0.91 -3.93
CA ALA A 72 -28.19 -0.12 -2.90
C ALA A 72 -27.40 -1.39 -3.24
N SER A 73 -27.55 -1.90 -4.47
CA SER A 73 -26.78 -3.07 -4.93
C SER A 73 -25.26 -2.82 -4.91
N SER A 74 -24.81 -1.62 -5.31
CA SER A 74 -23.38 -1.28 -5.30
C SER A 74 -22.83 -1.20 -3.86
N ALA A 75 -23.60 -0.67 -2.92
CA ALA A 75 -23.23 -0.58 -1.52
C ALA A 75 -23.18 -1.96 -0.84
N ALA A 76 -24.16 -2.84 -1.11
CA ALA A 76 -24.15 -4.22 -0.63
C ALA A 76 -22.92 -4.99 -1.12
N ALA A 77 -22.60 -4.89 -2.41
CA ALA A 77 -21.40 -5.52 -2.97
C ALA A 77 -20.08 -4.96 -2.40
N ALA A 78 -20.06 -3.68 -2.00
CA ALA A 78 -18.90 -3.09 -1.33
C ALA A 78 -18.75 -3.64 0.10
N ALA A 79 -19.86 -3.82 0.83
CA ALA A 79 -19.84 -4.39 2.17
C ALA A 79 -19.39 -5.87 2.18
N GLU A 80 -19.83 -6.68 1.22
CA GLU A 80 -19.38 -8.08 1.08
C GLU A 80 -17.87 -8.19 0.82
N LYS A 81 -17.31 -7.29 0.00
CA LYS A 81 -15.86 -7.23 -0.24
C LYS A 81 -15.11 -6.88 1.03
N ASP A 82 -15.68 -6.01 1.84
CA ASP A 82 -15.09 -5.57 3.10
C ASP A 82 -15.03 -6.69 4.15
N GLU A 83 -16.12 -7.44 4.31
CA GLU A 83 -16.18 -8.61 5.20
C GLU A 83 -15.20 -9.71 4.77
N LYS A 84 -15.05 -9.92 3.46
CA LYS A 84 -14.10 -10.91 2.94
C LYS A 84 -12.66 -10.56 3.30
N VAL A 85 -12.29 -9.27 3.23
CA VAL A 85 -10.94 -8.84 3.61
C VAL A 85 -10.66 -9.13 5.09
N MET A 86 -11.62 -8.90 5.99
CA MET A 86 -11.43 -9.24 7.42
C MET A 86 -11.17 -10.72 7.65
N ARG A 87 -11.89 -11.59 6.92
CA ARG A 87 -11.72 -13.04 7.06
C ARG A 87 -10.34 -13.50 6.59
N ASP A 88 -9.85 -12.92 5.50
CA ASP A 88 -8.53 -13.22 4.95
C ASP A 88 -7.41 -12.63 5.86
N GLU A 89 -7.68 -11.55 6.61
CA GLU A 89 -6.77 -10.97 7.62
C GLU A 89 -6.67 -11.80 8.91
N GLU A 90 -7.79 -12.25 9.49
CA GLU A 90 -7.78 -13.12 10.69
C GLU A 90 -7.02 -14.43 10.46
N GLU A 91 -7.01 -14.92 9.22
CA GLU A 91 -6.28 -16.13 8.83
C GLU A 91 -4.77 -15.89 8.63
N ASN A 92 -4.34 -14.64 8.46
CA ASN A 92 -2.95 -14.25 8.15
C ASN A 92 -2.19 -13.59 9.33
N ASP A 93 -2.84 -13.27 10.44
CA ASP A 93 -2.25 -12.63 11.65
C ASP A 93 -1.22 -13.51 12.42
N GLY A 94 -0.85 -14.68 11.86
CA GLY A 94 0.18 -15.56 12.40
C GLY A 94 1.60 -15.34 11.85
N ALA A 95 1.77 -14.56 10.79
CA ALA A 95 3.09 -14.32 10.22
C ALA A 95 3.67 -13.00 10.77
N PRO A 96 4.66 -13.05 11.70
CA PRO A 96 5.34 -11.84 12.10
C PRO A 96 5.91 -11.19 10.85
N ILE A 97 5.72 -9.87 10.71
CA ILE A 97 6.52 -9.04 9.81
C ILE A 97 8.00 -9.35 10.11
N SER A 98 8.58 -10.24 9.32
CA SER A 98 10.00 -10.54 9.41
C SER A 98 10.71 -9.31 8.88
N LEU A 99 10.99 -8.37 9.78
CA LEU A 99 12.18 -7.52 9.69
C LEU A 99 13.37 -8.47 9.67
N THR A 100 13.61 -9.07 8.51
CA THR A 100 14.80 -9.86 8.28
C THR A 100 15.94 -8.85 8.30
N SER A 101 16.57 -8.81 9.46
CA SER A 101 17.90 -8.28 9.70
C SER A 101 18.76 -8.50 8.46
N VAL A 102 19.12 -7.40 7.79
CA VAL A 102 20.25 -7.39 6.87
C VAL A 102 21.51 -7.54 7.73
N THR A 103 21.80 -8.78 8.09
CA THR A 103 23.11 -9.23 8.56
C THR A 103 23.77 -10.03 7.45
N GLU A 104 25.10 -9.88 7.40
CA GLU A 104 26.09 -10.53 6.51
C GLU A 104 26.26 -9.80 5.16
N GLY A 105 27.37 -9.12 4.86
CA GLY A 105 28.78 -9.55 4.94
C GLY A 105 29.27 -9.85 3.50
N PRO A 106 30.52 -9.61 3.09
CA PRO A 106 31.75 -9.50 3.88
C PRO A 106 32.39 -8.10 3.95
#